data_AF-A0A497T4P4-F1
#
_entry.id   AF-A0A497T4P4-F1
#
_cell.length_a   1.000
_cell.length_b   1.000
_cell.length_c   1.000
_cell.angle_alpha   90.00
_cell.angle_beta   90.00
_cell.angle_gamma   90.00
#
_symmetry.space_group_name_H-M   'P 1'
#
loop_
_entity.id
_entity.type
_entity.pdbx_description
1 polymer ?
#
loop_
_entity_poly.entity_id
_entity_poly.type
_entity_poly.pdbx_seq_one_letter_code
_entity_poly.pdbx_strand_id
1 'polypeptide(L)'
;CVNFLGKNIGTKEGKEFTIKVLKFMREKLKEYQKETGNLYNLEATPAESVSYRLAKLDKKHYPGIYAAGKDKPYYTNSTFLPVNYTDDVFEALQHQNDIQPLYTGGTVFHAYLGERIRTDEAKLLVKKIVENFDLPYFTITPTFSVCQEHGYIQGEHFKCPICGKECEVYSRVVGFLTPVQNWNKGKKEEFKERVEYKKYS
;
A
#
# COMPACT_ATOMS: atom_id res chain seq x y z
N CYS A 1 -13.59 -3.17 -6.71
CA CYS A 1 -14.09 -2.51 -7.93
C CYS A 1 -14.14 -3.46 -9.13
N VAL A 2 -13.04 -4.10 -9.55
CA VAL A 2 -12.99 -4.90 -10.81
C VAL A 2 -14.07 -5.97 -10.91
N ASN A 3 -14.23 -6.81 -9.89
CA ASN A 3 -15.23 -7.88 -9.88
C ASN A 3 -16.68 -7.41 -10.00
N PHE A 4 -16.97 -6.14 -9.66
CA PHE A 4 -18.33 -5.59 -9.66
C PHE A 4 -18.57 -4.64 -10.85
N LEU A 5 -17.59 -3.77 -11.15
CA LEU A 5 -17.70 -2.70 -12.15
C LEU A 5 -16.96 -3.00 -13.46
N GLY A 6 -16.13 -4.05 -13.51
CA GLY A 6 -15.15 -4.26 -14.59
C GLY A 6 -14.01 -3.23 -14.61
N LYS A 7 -14.00 -2.25 -13.69
CA LYS A 7 -13.01 -1.18 -13.59
C LYS A 7 -12.27 -1.21 -12.24
N ASN A 8 -10.99 -0.85 -12.24
CA ASN A 8 -10.20 -0.76 -11.01
C ASN A 8 -10.45 0.57 -10.28
N ILE A 9 -9.96 0.67 -9.03
CA ILE A 9 -10.15 1.84 -8.18
C ILE A 9 -9.55 3.13 -8.75
N GLY A 10 -8.48 3.06 -9.53
CA GLY A 10 -7.82 4.24 -10.10
C GLY A 10 -8.61 4.93 -11.22
N THR A 11 -9.60 4.25 -11.81
CA THR A 11 -10.55 4.90 -12.72
C THR A 11 -11.47 5.87 -11.97
N LYS A 12 -11.98 6.90 -12.67
CA LYS A 12 -12.95 7.85 -12.08
C LYS A 12 -14.15 7.13 -11.44
N GLU A 13 -14.76 6.18 -12.15
CA GLU A 13 -15.91 5.45 -11.63
C GLU A 13 -15.54 4.52 -10.47
N GLY A 14 -14.34 3.94 -10.50
CA GLY A 14 -13.81 3.13 -9.40
C GLY A 14 -13.57 3.94 -8.12
N LYS A 15 -13.03 5.16 -8.26
CA LYS A 15 -12.84 6.11 -7.16
C LYS A 15 -14.16 6.58 -6.58
N GLU A 16 -15.11 7.00 -7.43
CA GLU A 16 -16.45 7.43 -7.01
C GLU A 16 -17.21 6.32 -6.27
N PHE A 17 -17.15 5.09 -6.77
CA PHE A 17 -17.74 3.94 -6.10
C PHE A 17 -17.10 3.67 -4.73
N THR A 18 -15.77 3.77 -4.64
CA THR A 18 -15.04 3.58 -3.37
C THR A 18 -15.48 4.63 -2.34
N ILE A 19 -15.54 5.90 -2.73
CA ILE A 19 -16.01 6.99 -1.86
C ILE A 19 -17.45 6.74 -1.39
N LYS A 20 -18.33 6.30 -2.30
CA LYS A 20 -19.72 5.97 -1.97
C LYS A 20 -19.81 4.86 -0.92
N VAL A 21 -19.03 3.78 -1.09
CA VAL A 21 -19.00 2.65 -0.14
C VAL A 21 -18.47 3.09 1.23
N LEU A 22 -17.36 3.84 1.28
CA LEU A 22 -16.80 4.31 2.55
C LEU A 22 -17.75 5.26 3.29
N LYS A 23 -18.42 6.18 2.57
CA LYS A 23 -19.45 7.05 3.16
C LYS A 23 -20.62 6.23 3.71
N PHE A 24 -21.10 5.23 2.97
CA PHE A 24 -22.15 4.34 3.44
C PHE A 24 -21.73 3.59 4.74
N MET A 25 -20.51 3.05 4.78
CA MET A 25 -19.98 2.39 5.97
C MET A 25 -19.92 3.35 7.16
N ARG A 26 -19.47 4.60 6.97
CA ARG A 26 -19.46 5.61 8.05
C ARG A 26 -20.85 5.90 8.59
N GLU A 27 -21.86 6.02 7.73
CA GLU A 27 -23.23 6.23 8.21
C GLU A 27 -23.75 5.03 9.00
N LYS A 28 -23.46 3.80 8.56
CA LYS A 28 -23.80 2.59 9.32
C LYS A 28 -23.11 2.53 10.68
N LEU A 29 -21.83 2.90 10.75
CA LEU A 29 -21.13 2.99 12.03
C LEU A 29 -21.80 4.00 12.96
N LYS A 30 -22.22 5.17 12.48
CA LYS A 30 -22.96 6.15 13.30
C LYS A 30 -24.29 5.60 13.82
N GLU A 31 -25.01 4.84 13.00
CA GLU A 31 -26.24 4.15 13.43
C GLU A 31 -25.93 3.17 14.59
N TYR A 32 -24.92 2.31 14.42
CA TYR A 32 -24.52 1.33 15.45
C TYR A 32 -24.03 2.00 16.73
N GLN A 33 -23.32 3.13 16.64
CA GLN A 33 -22.91 3.89 17.82
C GLN A 33 -24.11 4.41 18.62
N LYS A 34 -25.15 4.90 17.94
CA LYS A 34 -26.39 5.37 18.59
C LYS A 34 -27.16 4.23 19.22
N GLU A 35 -27.23 3.08 18.54
CA GLU A 35 -27.96 1.90 19.00
C GLU A 35 -27.29 1.24 20.21
N THR A 36 -25.98 1.08 20.17
CA THR A 36 -25.24 0.29 21.17
C THR A 36 -24.57 1.12 22.27
N GLY A 37 -24.41 2.43 22.06
CA GLY A 37 -23.67 3.31 22.96
C GLY A 37 -22.14 3.16 22.88
N ASN A 38 -21.61 2.25 22.06
CA ASN A 38 -20.18 2.05 21.86
C ASN A 38 -19.63 2.97 20.77
N LEU A 39 -18.34 3.30 20.83
CA LEU A 39 -17.64 3.99 19.74
C LEU A 39 -17.10 2.98 18.74
N TYR A 40 -17.36 3.19 17.45
CA TYR A 40 -16.83 2.37 16.37
C TYR A 40 -16.09 3.24 15.36
N ASN A 41 -14.96 2.73 14.86
CA ASN A 41 -14.15 3.41 13.86
C ASN A 41 -14.11 2.61 12.55
N LEU A 42 -13.71 3.29 11.48
CA LEU A 42 -13.43 2.67 10.19
C LEU A 42 -11.92 2.67 9.95
N GLU A 43 -11.32 1.49 9.93
CA GLU A 43 -9.87 1.33 9.80
C GLU A 43 -9.50 0.72 8.44
N ALA A 44 -8.43 1.25 7.84
CA ALA A 44 -7.75 0.64 6.71
C ALA A 44 -6.82 -0.46 7.22
N THR A 45 -7.39 -1.65 7.46
CA THR A 45 -6.67 -2.80 8.04
C THR A 45 -5.36 -3.09 7.28
N PRO A 46 -4.22 -3.32 7.96
CA PRO A 46 -2.95 -3.68 7.29
C PRO A 46 -3.00 -4.99 6.48
N ALA A 47 -3.92 -5.90 6.83
CA ALA A 47 -4.27 -7.13 6.13
C ALA A 47 -3.11 -7.99 5.59
N GLU A 48 -1.96 -8.02 6.26
CA GLU A 48 -0.73 -8.65 5.74
C GLU A 48 -0.94 -10.12 5.32
N SER A 49 -1.52 -10.94 6.20
CA SER A 49 -1.83 -12.35 5.93
C SER A 49 -3.18 -12.55 5.25
N VAL A 50 -4.14 -11.66 5.55
CA VAL A 50 -5.53 -11.73 5.07
C VAL A 50 -5.61 -11.47 3.57
N SER A 51 -4.82 -10.53 3.05
CA SER A 51 -4.74 -10.19 1.62
C SER A 51 -4.50 -11.41 0.73
N TYR A 52 -3.52 -12.25 1.07
CA TYR A 52 -3.22 -13.48 0.34
C TYR A 52 -4.26 -14.57 0.61
N ARG A 53 -4.66 -14.74 1.88
CA ARG A 53 -5.56 -15.82 2.30
C ARG A 53 -6.93 -15.70 1.65
N LEU A 54 -7.55 -14.51 1.67
CA LEU A 54 -8.87 -14.29 1.09
C LEU A 54 -8.83 -14.45 -0.43
N ALA A 55 -7.86 -13.83 -1.12
CA ALA A 55 -7.71 -13.98 -2.56
C ALA A 55 -7.54 -15.45 -2.99
N LYS A 56 -6.77 -16.24 -2.24
CA LYS A 56 -6.61 -17.68 -2.49
C LYS A 56 -7.91 -18.47 -2.29
N LEU A 57 -8.65 -18.19 -1.21
CA LEU A 57 -9.92 -18.87 -0.95
C LEU A 57 -10.96 -18.50 -1.99
N ASP A 58 -11.07 -17.23 -2.34
CA ASP A 58 -12.02 -16.76 -3.35
C ASP A 58 -11.72 -17.36 -4.72
N LYS A 59 -10.44 -17.43 -5.14
CA LYS A 59 -10.05 -18.12 -6.38
C LYS A 59 -10.43 -19.61 -6.40
N LYS A 60 -10.43 -20.27 -5.23
CA LYS A 60 -10.84 -21.68 -5.10
C LYS A 60 -12.35 -21.83 -5.25
N HIS A 61 -13.14 -20.93 -4.66
CA HIS A 61 -14.60 -20.99 -4.70
C HIS A 61 -15.19 -20.39 -5.98
N TYR A 62 -14.52 -19.41 -6.56
CA TYR A 62 -14.96 -18.63 -7.71
C TYR A 62 -13.79 -18.49 -8.71
N PRO A 63 -13.59 -19.48 -9.61
CA PRO A 63 -12.44 -19.48 -10.51
C PRO A 63 -12.30 -18.22 -11.39
N GLY A 64 -13.44 -17.59 -11.73
CA GLY A 64 -13.49 -16.35 -12.53
C GLY A 64 -13.25 -15.06 -11.74
N ILE A 65 -13.09 -15.11 -10.42
CA ILE A 65 -12.89 -13.89 -9.62
C ILE A 65 -11.54 -13.26 -9.96
N TYR A 66 -11.51 -11.95 -10.11
CA TYR A 66 -10.29 -11.17 -10.23
C TYR A 66 -9.60 -11.02 -8.88
N ALA A 67 -8.30 -11.28 -8.86
CA ALA A 67 -7.35 -10.94 -7.80
C ALA A 67 -6.02 -10.56 -8.48
N ALA A 68 -5.22 -9.70 -7.84
CA ALA A 68 -3.88 -9.35 -8.32
C ALA A 68 -2.92 -10.52 -8.09
N GLY A 69 -1.72 -10.48 -8.69
CA GLY A 69 -0.76 -11.58 -8.64
C GLY A 69 -1.05 -12.68 -9.65
N LYS A 70 -0.04 -13.09 -10.42
CA LYS A 70 -0.17 -14.16 -11.42
C LYS A 70 -0.13 -15.54 -10.78
N ASP A 71 0.93 -15.82 -10.01
CA ASP A 71 1.18 -17.15 -9.45
C ASP A 71 0.71 -17.28 -8.00
N LYS A 72 0.63 -16.14 -7.29
CA LYS A 72 0.22 -16.05 -5.89
C LYS A 72 -0.82 -14.93 -5.76
N PRO A 73 -2.12 -15.26 -5.76
CA PRO A 73 -3.15 -14.24 -5.79
C PRO A 73 -3.18 -13.45 -4.49
N TYR A 74 -3.38 -12.15 -4.57
CA TYR A 74 -3.52 -11.28 -3.40
C TYR A 74 -4.53 -10.15 -3.67
N TYR A 75 -5.03 -9.56 -2.59
CA TYR A 75 -5.80 -8.32 -2.65
C TYR A 75 -4.96 -7.13 -2.20
N THR A 76 -5.01 -6.04 -2.97
CA THR A 76 -4.43 -4.76 -2.56
C THR A 76 -5.00 -4.33 -1.22
N ASN A 77 -4.14 -3.80 -0.35
CA ASN A 77 -4.53 -3.47 1.01
C ASN A 77 -5.57 -2.33 1.04
N SER A 78 -6.66 -2.53 1.78
CA SER A 78 -7.71 -1.54 2.00
C SER A 78 -8.19 -0.88 0.69
N THR A 79 -8.00 0.43 0.53
CA THR A 79 -8.38 1.21 -0.67
C THR A 79 -7.17 1.82 -1.36
N PHE A 80 -6.01 1.19 -1.22
CA PHE A 80 -4.83 1.60 -1.97
C PHE A 80 -5.04 1.37 -3.47
N LEU A 81 -4.31 2.15 -4.26
CA LEU A 81 -4.19 1.90 -5.69
C LEU A 81 -3.50 0.54 -5.92
N PRO A 82 -3.74 -0.12 -7.07
CA PRO A 82 -2.92 -1.24 -7.50
C PRO A 82 -1.44 -0.88 -7.42
N VAL A 83 -0.59 -1.82 -6.99
CA VAL A 83 0.82 -1.54 -6.70
C VAL A 83 1.65 -1.16 -7.93
N ASN A 84 1.09 -1.39 -9.12
CA ASN A 84 1.66 -1.05 -10.42
C ASN A 84 0.89 0.07 -11.15
N TYR A 85 0.14 0.90 -10.42
CA TYR A 85 -0.76 1.88 -11.02
C TYR A 85 -0.03 3.06 -11.68
N THR A 86 0.94 3.67 -10.99
CA THR A 86 1.70 4.83 -11.48
C THR A 86 3.08 4.88 -10.83
N ASP A 87 4.04 5.53 -11.50
CA ASP A 87 5.36 5.88 -10.97
C ASP A 87 5.42 7.34 -10.45
N ASP A 88 4.29 8.05 -10.46
CA ASP A 88 4.14 9.42 -9.99
C ASP A 88 3.47 9.47 -8.61
N VAL A 89 4.23 9.94 -7.60
CA VAL A 89 3.71 10.02 -6.24
C VAL A 89 2.56 11.02 -6.13
N PHE A 90 2.59 12.13 -6.87
CA PHE A 90 1.58 13.18 -6.79
C PHE A 90 0.28 12.77 -7.46
N GLU A 91 0.34 11.99 -8.54
CA GLU A 91 -0.85 11.37 -9.12
C GLU A 91 -1.53 10.44 -8.11
N ALA A 92 -0.74 9.59 -7.43
CA ALA A 92 -1.25 8.68 -6.41
C ALA A 92 -1.83 9.43 -5.19
N LEU A 93 -1.15 10.48 -4.73
CA LEU A 93 -1.61 11.35 -3.64
C LEU A 93 -2.92 12.05 -4.00
N GLN A 94 -3.02 12.64 -5.20
CA GLN A 94 -4.24 13.30 -5.69
C GLN A 94 -5.42 12.34 -5.77
N HIS A 95 -5.17 11.11 -6.21
CA HIS A 95 -6.21 10.07 -6.19
C HIS A 95 -6.66 9.78 -4.76
N GLN A 96 -5.71 9.55 -3.84
CA GLN A 96 -5.96 9.10 -2.47
C GLN A 96 -6.49 10.19 -1.52
N ASN A 97 -6.32 11.48 -1.87
CA ASN A 97 -6.70 12.61 -1.02
C ASN A 97 -8.18 12.62 -0.61
N ASP A 98 -9.08 12.15 -1.48
CA ASP A 98 -10.54 12.12 -1.20
C ASP A 98 -10.99 10.83 -0.50
N ILE A 99 -10.09 9.84 -0.39
CA ILE A 99 -10.41 8.50 0.09
C ILE A 99 -9.87 8.31 1.51
N GLN A 100 -8.59 8.62 1.71
CA GLN A 100 -7.89 8.36 2.97
C GLN A 100 -8.55 9.08 4.17
N PRO A 101 -9.00 10.35 4.07
CA PRO A 101 -9.70 11.03 5.18
C PRO A 101 -11.08 10.43 5.52
N LEU A 102 -11.59 9.51 4.70
CA LEU A 102 -12.85 8.82 5.00
C LEU A 102 -12.66 7.75 6.09
N TYR A 103 -11.45 7.26 6.33
CA TYR A 103 -11.16 6.40 7.47
C TYR A 103 -11.11 7.22 8.76
N THR A 104 -11.70 6.68 9.82
CA THR A 104 -11.74 7.34 11.14
C THR A 104 -10.90 6.62 12.19
N GLY A 105 -10.50 5.38 11.93
CA GLY A 105 -9.74 4.54 12.85
C GLY A 105 -8.24 4.51 12.60
N GLY A 106 -7.84 4.78 11.35
CA GLY A 106 -6.45 4.73 10.95
C GLY A 106 -6.35 4.41 9.47
N THR A 107 -5.44 5.09 8.80
CA THR A 107 -5.03 4.80 7.43
C THR A 107 -3.61 5.30 7.21
N VAL A 108 -2.97 4.86 6.14
CA VAL A 108 -1.61 5.29 5.80
C VAL A 108 -1.42 5.30 4.29
N PHE A 109 -0.74 6.31 3.78
CA PHE A 109 -0.23 6.31 2.41
C PHE A 109 1.27 5.98 2.41
N HIS A 110 1.68 4.95 1.67
CA HIS A 110 3.10 4.60 1.52
C HIS A 110 3.66 5.13 0.20
N ALA A 111 4.57 6.12 0.28
CA ALA A 111 5.40 6.52 -0.83
C ALA A 111 6.60 5.56 -0.96
N TYR A 112 6.44 4.49 -1.75
CA TYR A 112 7.52 3.53 -2.04
C TYR A 112 8.49 4.11 -3.08
N LEU A 113 9.66 4.58 -2.66
CA LEU A 113 10.61 5.34 -3.50
C LEU A 113 11.74 4.50 -4.12
N GLY A 114 11.76 3.20 -3.85
CA GLY A 114 12.81 2.30 -4.31
C GLY A 114 14.11 2.40 -3.56
N GLU A 115 14.81 3.52 -3.61
CA GLU A 115 16.02 3.70 -2.81
C GLU A 115 15.94 4.94 -1.93
N ARG A 116 16.96 5.12 -1.10
CA ARG A 116 17.05 6.29 -0.24
C ARG A 116 17.29 7.53 -1.10
N ILE A 117 16.36 8.49 -1.02
CA ILE A 117 16.53 9.82 -1.61
C ILE A 117 17.37 10.74 -0.71
N ARG A 118 17.83 11.86 -1.26
CA ARG A 118 18.59 12.84 -0.49
C ARG A 118 17.71 13.53 0.55
N THR A 119 18.34 14.00 1.63
CA THR A 119 17.63 14.64 2.75
C THR A 119 16.89 15.91 2.35
N ASP A 120 17.44 16.70 1.44
CA ASP A 120 16.82 17.92 0.90
C ASP A 120 15.59 17.60 0.05
N GLU A 121 15.68 16.60 -0.82
CA GLU A 121 14.54 16.10 -1.61
C GLU A 121 13.44 15.56 -0.71
N ALA A 122 13.78 14.79 0.32
CA ALA A 122 12.82 14.27 1.28
C ALA A 122 12.09 15.38 2.03
N LYS A 123 12.80 16.44 2.45
CA LYS A 123 12.19 17.60 3.11
C LYS A 123 11.22 18.32 2.18
N LEU A 124 11.59 18.53 0.93
CA LEU A 124 10.73 19.17 -0.07
C LEU A 124 9.50 18.34 -0.37
N LEU A 125 9.65 17.02 -0.53
CA LEU A 125 8.53 16.11 -0.75
C LEU A 125 7.56 16.12 0.44
N VAL A 126 8.06 16.00 1.67
CA VAL A 126 7.24 16.08 2.89
C VAL A 126 6.49 17.41 2.96
N LYS A 127 7.19 18.53 2.70
CA LYS A 127 6.58 19.86 2.69
C LYS A 127 5.45 19.94 1.65
N LYS A 128 5.70 19.52 0.41
CA LYS A 128 4.69 19.49 -0.66
C LYS A 128 3.49 18.63 -0.29
N ILE A 129 3.70 17.46 0.32
CA ILE A 129 2.60 16.58 0.74
C ILE A 129 1.74 17.29 1.79
N VAL A 130 2.37 17.83 2.84
CA VAL A 130 1.66 18.46 3.97
C VAL A 130 0.94 19.75 3.56
N GLU A 131 1.49 20.53 2.62
CA GLU A 131 0.88 21.80 2.19
C GLU A 131 -0.27 21.62 1.20
N ASN A 132 -0.38 20.48 0.51
CA ASN A 132 -1.31 20.31 -0.61
C ASN A 132 -2.31 19.14 -0.44
N PHE A 133 -2.15 18.27 0.57
CA PHE A 133 -2.98 17.08 0.76
C PHE A 133 -3.38 16.88 2.22
N ASP A 134 -4.60 16.38 2.43
CA ASP A 134 -5.24 16.18 3.73
C ASP A 134 -5.03 14.76 4.28
N LEU A 135 -3.90 14.13 3.94
CA LEU A 135 -3.64 12.74 4.32
C LEU A 135 -3.38 12.62 5.83
N PRO A 136 -4.13 11.76 6.56
CA PRO A 136 -3.95 11.60 8.00
C PRO A 136 -2.56 11.10 8.40
N TYR A 137 -1.98 10.23 7.58
CA TYR A 137 -0.66 9.64 7.82
C TYR A 137 -0.06 9.17 6.49
N PHE A 138 1.23 9.45 6.30
CA PHE A 138 2.00 8.96 5.18
C PHE A 138 3.42 8.59 5.60
N THR A 139 4.07 7.78 4.78
CA THR A 139 5.47 7.37 4.99
C THR A 139 6.27 7.56 3.71
N ILE A 140 7.53 7.98 3.85
CA ILE A 140 8.54 7.84 2.81
C ILE A 140 9.24 6.49 3.02
N THR A 141 9.11 5.56 2.07
CA THR A 141 9.57 4.19 2.21
C THR A 141 10.61 3.86 1.13
N PRO A 142 11.91 3.91 1.45
CA PRO A 142 12.94 3.34 0.59
C PRO A 142 13.02 1.81 0.75
N THR A 143 13.50 1.14 -0.29
CA THR A 143 14.05 -0.22 -0.21
C THR A 143 15.58 -0.11 -0.04
N PHE A 144 16.13 -0.95 0.82
CA PHE A 144 17.57 -1.01 1.07
C PHE A 144 17.97 -2.44 1.41
N SER A 145 19.26 -2.72 1.35
CA SER A 145 19.80 -4.05 1.62
C SER A 145 20.77 -4.02 2.78
N VAL A 146 20.91 -5.14 3.49
CA VAL A 146 21.83 -5.28 4.62
C VAL A 146 22.73 -6.49 4.37
N CYS A 147 24.03 -6.24 4.30
CA CYS A 147 25.06 -7.27 4.29
C CYS A 147 25.60 -7.46 5.72
N GLN A 148 25.83 -8.71 6.13
CA GLN A 148 26.42 -8.98 7.45
C GLN A 148 27.83 -8.39 7.62
N GLU A 149 28.58 -8.20 6.53
CA GLU A 149 29.94 -7.66 6.56
C GLU A 149 29.99 -6.16 6.30
N HIS A 150 29.23 -5.68 5.31
CA HIS A 150 29.29 -4.29 4.84
C HIS A 150 28.17 -3.41 5.38
N GLY A 151 27.22 -3.96 6.14
CA GLY A 151 26.10 -3.23 6.72
C GLY A 151 25.11 -2.74 5.66
N TYR A 152 24.66 -1.49 5.81
CA TYR A 152 23.66 -0.87 4.95
C TYR A 152 24.15 -0.67 3.52
N ILE A 153 23.35 -1.10 2.55
CA ILE A 153 23.56 -0.93 1.11
C ILE A 153 22.29 -0.27 0.55
N GLN A 154 22.48 0.80 -0.21
CA GLN A 154 21.38 1.51 -0.85
C GLN A 154 20.75 0.66 -1.96
N GLY A 155 19.41 0.60 -2.01
CA GLY A 155 18.68 -0.11 -3.06
C GLY A 155 18.47 -1.61 -2.80
N GLU A 156 17.87 -2.28 -3.78
CA GLU A 156 17.51 -3.70 -3.74
C GLU A 156 18.64 -4.58 -4.28
N HIS A 157 19.36 -5.24 -3.38
CA HIS A 157 20.47 -6.12 -3.67
C HIS A 157 20.35 -7.39 -2.82
N PHE A 158 19.96 -8.51 -3.45
CA PHE A 158 19.98 -9.83 -2.79
C PHE A 158 21.40 -10.38 -2.61
N LYS A 159 22.37 -9.87 -3.37
CA LYS A 159 23.79 -10.15 -3.19
C LYS A 159 24.56 -8.84 -3.00
N CYS A 160 25.45 -8.83 -2.02
CA CYS A 160 26.30 -7.69 -1.71
C CYS A 160 27.14 -7.33 -2.94
N PRO A 161 27.10 -6.08 -3.43
CA PRO A 161 27.90 -5.66 -4.56
C PRO A 161 29.40 -5.58 -4.24
N ILE A 162 29.79 -5.66 -2.96
CA ILE A 162 31.18 -5.55 -2.50
C ILE A 162 31.82 -6.93 -2.34
N CYS A 163 31.17 -7.87 -1.64
CA CYS A 163 31.72 -9.22 -1.39
C CYS A 163 30.95 -10.39 -2.01
N GLY A 164 29.84 -10.15 -2.71
CA GLY A 164 29.05 -11.18 -3.38
C GLY A 164 28.23 -12.09 -2.46
N LYS A 165 28.32 -11.93 -1.13
CA LYS A 165 27.52 -12.69 -0.15
C LYS A 165 26.05 -12.28 -0.17
N GLU A 166 25.18 -13.13 0.37
CA GLU A 166 23.74 -12.83 0.48
C GLU A 166 23.46 -11.60 1.35
N CYS A 167 22.43 -10.86 0.97
CA CYS A 167 21.93 -9.67 1.65
C CYS A 167 20.46 -9.83 2.01
N GLU A 168 20.05 -9.24 3.13
CA GLU A 168 18.65 -9.08 3.48
C GLU A 168 18.11 -7.81 2.84
N VAL A 169 17.04 -7.91 2.05
CA VAL A 169 16.42 -6.75 1.40
C VAL A 169 15.28 -6.28 2.29
N TYR A 170 15.39 -5.08 2.83
CA TYR A 170 14.37 -4.46 3.67
C TYR A 170 13.50 -3.51 2.86
N SER A 171 12.20 -3.69 3.01
CA SER A 171 11.19 -2.73 2.57
C SER A 171 10.04 -2.72 3.59
N ARG A 172 9.04 -1.85 3.40
CA ARG A 172 7.86 -1.81 4.27
C ARG A 172 6.78 -2.73 3.71
N VAL A 173 6.45 -3.78 4.45
CA VAL A 173 5.41 -4.75 4.04
C VAL A 173 4.02 -4.13 4.12
N VAL A 174 3.72 -3.56 5.30
CA VAL A 174 2.49 -2.83 5.62
C VAL A 174 2.87 -1.68 6.56
N GLY A 175 3.08 -1.94 7.85
CA GLY A 175 3.32 -0.92 8.86
C GLY A 175 4.78 -0.74 9.26
N PHE A 176 5.66 -1.70 8.97
CA PHE A 176 7.05 -1.72 9.46
C PHE A 176 8.02 -2.29 8.42
N LEU A 177 9.31 -1.99 8.59
CA LEU A 177 10.40 -2.49 7.75
C LEU A 177 10.78 -3.90 8.19
N THR A 178 10.85 -4.84 7.25
CA THR A 178 11.23 -6.23 7.52
C THR A 178 11.79 -6.88 6.25
N PRO A 179 12.70 -7.87 6.35
CA PRO A 179 13.27 -8.51 5.17
C PRO A 179 12.19 -9.09 4.26
N VAL A 180 12.20 -8.72 2.98
CA VAL A 180 11.29 -9.20 1.94
C VAL A 180 11.33 -10.73 1.84
N GLN A 181 12.49 -11.32 2.09
CA GLN A 181 12.69 -12.76 2.18
C GLN A 181 11.77 -13.44 3.22
N ASN A 182 11.35 -12.73 4.27
CA ASN A 182 10.50 -13.26 5.33
C ASN A 182 9.01 -13.01 5.09
N TRP A 183 8.63 -12.27 4.05
CA TRP A 183 7.24 -11.94 3.78
C TRP A 183 6.47 -13.17 3.30
N ASN A 184 5.14 -13.14 3.51
CA ASN A 184 4.27 -14.19 2.99
C ASN A 184 4.23 -14.18 1.46
N LYS A 185 3.73 -15.27 0.87
CA LYS A 185 3.75 -15.47 -0.59
C LYS A 185 3.02 -14.37 -1.37
N GLY A 186 1.88 -13.89 -0.87
CA GLY A 186 1.15 -12.80 -1.54
C GLY A 186 1.88 -11.46 -1.43
N LYS A 187 2.48 -11.17 -0.28
CA LYS A 187 3.28 -9.95 -0.10
C LYS A 187 4.57 -9.93 -0.92
N LYS A 188 5.19 -11.08 -1.15
CA LYS A 188 6.32 -11.21 -2.09
C LYS A 188 5.90 -10.96 -3.54
N GLU A 189 4.73 -11.48 -3.94
CA GLU A 189 4.18 -11.20 -5.28
C GLU A 189 3.80 -9.73 -5.43
N GLU A 190 3.17 -9.14 -4.41
CA GLU A 190 2.85 -7.71 -4.37
C GLU A 190 4.11 -6.84 -4.49
N PHE A 191 5.19 -7.21 -3.79
CA PHE A 191 6.47 -6.51 -3.87
C PHE A 191 7.07 -6.60 -5.28
N LYS A 192 7.05 -7.78 -5.89
CA LYS A 192 7.58 -8.01 -7.24
C LYS A 192 6.82 -7.22 -8.32
N GLU A 193 5.50 -7.06 -8.17
CA GLU A 193 4.68 -6.30 -9.13
C GLU A 193 4.73 -4.79 -8.87
N ARG A 194 5.29 -4.34 -7.74
CA ARG A 194 5.26 -2.95 -7.32
C ARG A 194 6.06 -2.07 -8.27
N VAL A 195 5.43 -0.97 -8.72
CA VAL A 195 6.10 0.14 -9.36
C VAL A 195 6.46 1.15 -8.29
N GLU A 196 7.75 1.45 -8.19
CA GLU A 196 8.27 2.44 -7.25
C GLU A 196 8.11 3.85 -7.82
N TYR A 197 7.82 4.81 -6.96
CA TYR A 197 7.67 6.20 -7.37
C TYR A 197 9.02 6.80 -7.73
N LYS A 198 9.16 7.22 -8.99
CA LYS A 198 10.35 7.87 -9.53
C LYS A 198 10.16 9.37 -9.75
N LYS A 199 8.90 9.81 -9.87
CA LYS A 199 8.53 11.21 -10.02
C LYS A 199 8.01 11.72 -8.69
N TYR A 200 8.87 12.45 -7.99
CA TYR A 200 8.60 13.03 -6.67
C TYR A 200 9.19 14.44 -6.50
N SER A 201 9.74 15.00 -7.59
CA SER A 201 10.33 16.34 -7.68
C SER A 201 9.38 17.34 -8.33
#